data_AF-A0AAJ1K6D3-F1
#
_entry.id   AF-A0AAJ1K6D3-F1
#
_cell.length_a   1.000
_cell.length_b   1.000
_cell.length_c   1.000
_cell.angle_alpha   90.00
_cell.angle_beta   90.00
_cell.angle_gamma   90.00
#
_symmetry.space_group_name_H-M   'P 1'
#
loop_
_entity.id
_entity.type
_entity.pdbx_description
1 polymer ?
#
loop_
_entity_poly.entity_id
_entity_poly.type
_entity_poly.pdbx_seq_one_letter_code
_entity_poly.pdbx_strand_id
1 'polypeptide(L)'
;MSWEVAQEVIPLFFKSNANEWATREEILEFMGYTIGSSKDSRWGHMDRMHKQYGRLERLDRDGAPNLYRLSEKWFREQGLPVD
;
A
#
# COMPACT_ATOMS: atom_id res chain seq x y z
N MET A 1 -2.12 11.61 11.97
CA MET A 1 -1.09 10.97 11.13
C MET A 1 -0.98 11.73 9.83
N SER A 2 0.22 12.19 9.47
CA SER A 2 0.41 12.93 8.22
C SER A 2 0.40 11.98 7.02
N TRP A 3 -0.05 12.51 5.89
CA TRP A 3 -0.18 11.78 4.62
C TRP A 3 1.19 11.38 4.06
N GLU A 4 2.20 12.21 4.30
CA GLU A 4 3.60 12.01 3.89
C GLU A 4 4.19 10.76 4.52
N VAL A 5 3.94 10.53 5.81
CA VAL A 5 4.43 9.33 6.50
C VAL A 5 3.74 8.07 5.98
N ALA A 6 2.44 8.12 5.71
CA ALA A 6 1.71 6.98 5.17
C ALA A 6 2.19 6.57 3.76
N GLN A 7 2.59 7.56 2.94
CA GLN A 7 3.14 7.32 1.59
C GLN A 7 4.49 6.58 1.61
N GLU A 8 5.28 6.70 2.67
CA GLU A 8 6.57 6.00 2.80
C GLU A 8 6.42 4.60 3.43
N VAL A 9 5.50 4.47 4.38
CA VAL A 9 5.30 3.23 5.14
C VAL A 9 4.69 2.12 4.29
N ILE A 10 3.74 2.44 3.42
CA ILE A 10 3.09 1.43 2.56
C ILE A 10 4.10 0.81 1.58
N PRO A 11 4.93 1.57 0.84
CA PRO A 11 5.98 0.99 0.01
C PRO A 11 7.05 0.24 0.80
N LEU A 12 7.39 0.69 2.02
CA LEU A 12 8.33 -0.03 2.88
C LEU A 12 7.84 -1.45 3.19
N PHE A 13 6.55 -1.60 3.48
CA PHE A 13 5.93 -2.91 3.67
C PHE A 13 6.17 -3.84 2.47
N PHE A 14 5.90 -3.36 1.24
CA PHE A 14 6.09 -4.15 0.02
C PHE A 14 7.57 -4.47 -0.23
N LYS A 15 8.49 -3.55 0.05
CA LYS A 15 9.94 -3.80 -0.05
C LYS A 15 10.42 -4.88 0.93
N SER A 16 9.75 -5.02 2.07
CA SER A 16 10.06 -6.05 3.08
C SER A 16 9.30 -7.36 2.87
N ASN A 17 8.31 -7.38 1.99
CA ASN A 17 7.47 -8.55 1.74
C ASN A 17 8.05 -9.33 0.56
N ALA A 18 8.27 -10.63 0.75
CA ALA A 18 8.73 -11.52 -0.33
C ALA A 18 7.67 -11.68 -1.43
N ASN A 19 6.40 -11.40 -1.10
CA ASN A 19 5.31 -11.34 -2.06
C ASN A 19 5.13 -9.90 -2.56
N GLU A 20 5.03 -9.74 -3.87
CA GLU A 20 4.76 -8.44 -4.51
C GLU A 20 3.36 -7.88 -4.19
N TRP A 21 2.52 -8.65 -3.52
CA TRP A 21 1.14 -8.32 -3.19
C TRP A 21 0.86 -8.60 -1.72
N ALA A 22 -0.15 -7.93 -1.18
CA ALA A 22 -0.67 -8.18 0.16
C ALA A 22 -2.14 -7.84 0.26
N THR A 23 -2.81 -8.43 1.24
CA THR A 23 -4.16 -8.07 1.62
C THR A 23 -4.20 -6.67 2.22
N ARG A 24 -5.36 -6.02 2.10
CA ARG A 24 -5.65 -4.78 2.82
C ARG A 24 -5.33 -4.92 4.32
N GLU A 25 -5.75 -6.02 4.93
CA GLU A 25 -5.59 -6.26 6.35
C GLU A 25 -4.12 -6.26 6.78
N GLU A 26 -3.24 -6.95 6.05
CA GLU A 26 -1.79 -6.97 6.31
C GLU A 26 -1.16 -5.57 6.23
N ILE A 27 -1.54 -4.80 5.19
CA ILE A 27 -1.04 -3.42 5.03
C ILE A 27 -1.51 -2.54 6.19
N LEU A 28 -2.78 -2.63 6.57
CA LEU A 28 -3.33 -1.86 7.69
C LEU A 28 -2.68 -2.26 9.01
N GLU A 29 -2.46 -3.55 9.27
CA GLU A 29 -1.76 -4.03 10.47
C GLU A 29 -0.34 -3.48 10.55
N PHE A 30 0.42 -3.56 9.46
CA PHE A 30 1.76 -3.00 9.40
C PHE A 30 1.79 -1.49 9.65
N MET A 31 0.88 -0.73 9.04
CA MET A 31 0.75 0.70 9.33
C MET A 31 0.39 0.95 10.80
N GLY A 32 -0.42 0.08 11.41
CA GLY A 32 -0.77 0.18 12.83
C GLY A 32 0.44 0.02 13.73
N TYR A 33 1.24 -1.02 13.47
CA TYR A 33 2.47 -1.32 14.20
C TYR A 33 3.52 -0.22 14.05
N THR A 34 3.77 0.23 12.82
CA THR A 34 4.91 1.12 12.53
C THR A 34 4.66 2.56 12.97
N ILE A 35 3.43 3.06 12.85
CA ILE A 35 3.15 4.49 12.99
C ILE A 35 1.95 4.82 13.90
N GLY A 36 1.37 3.82 14.60
CA GLY A 36 0.45 4.02 15.72
C GLY A 36 -0.79 4.86 15.41
N SER A 37 -1.68 4.37 14.53
CA SER A 37 -2.93 5.08 14.14
C SER A 37 -4.20 4.24 14.21
N SER A 38 -5.34 4.93 14.26
CA SER A 38 -6.66 4.29 14.14
C SER A 38 -6.83 3.57 12.81
N LYS A 39 -7.68 2.55 12.78
CA LYS A 39 -7.95 1.76 11.57
C LYS A 39 -8.54 2.63 10.45
N ASP A 40 -9.45 3.54 10.80
CA ASP A 40 -10.10 4.44 9.84
C ASP A 40 -9.11 5.40 9.17
N SER A 41 -8.15 5.94 9.94
CA SER A 41 -7.10 6.78 9.38
C SER A 41 -6.20 6.01 8.42
N ARG A 42 -5.83 4.77 8.77
CA ARG A 42 -4.99 3.92 7.90
C ARG A 42 -5.72 3.56 6.61
N TRP A 43 -7.00 3.22 6.71
CA TRP A 43 -7.84 2.97 5.55
C TRP A 43 -7.93 4.19 4.64
N GLY A 44 -8.16 5.38 5.21
CA GLY A 44 -8.20 6.62 4.43
C GLY A 44 -6.92 6.87 3.63
N HIS A 45 -5.75 6.60 4.21
CA HIS A 45 -4.46 6.73 3.51
C HIS A 45 -4.28 5.67 2.42
N MET A 46 -4.66 4.43 2.69
CA MET A 46 -4.58 3.35 1.70
C MET A 46 -5.55 3.60 0.52
N ASP A 47 -6.79 3.99 0.80
CA ASP A 47 -7.79 4.34 -0.22
C ASP A 47 -7.33 5.54 -1.05
N ARG A 48 -6.66 6.51 -0.42
CA ARG A 48 -6.06 7.65 -1.09
C ARG A 48 -4.91 7.23 -2.02
N MET A 49 -3.99 6.37 -1.57
CA MET A 49 -2.94 5.78 -2.42
C MET A 49 -3.51 5.04 -3.63
N HIS A 50 -4.61 4.30 -3.43
CA HIS A 50 -5.26 3.54 -4.49
C HIS A 50 -6.06 4.42 -5.46
N LYS A 51 -7.08 5.14 -4.99
CA LYS A 51 -8.04 5.84 -5.86
C LYS A 51 -7.54 7.20 -6.33
N GLN A 52 -6.93 7.99 -5.45
CA GLN A 52 -6.54 9.36 -5.79
C GLN A 52 -5.20 9.39 -6.52
N TYR A 53 -4.21 8.64 -6.04
CA TYR A 53 -2.87 8.68 -6.61
C TYR A 53 -2.59 7.53 -7.58
N GLY A 54 -3.39 6.46 -7.58
CA GLY A 54 -3.14 5.31 -8.45
C GLY A 54 -1.78 4.66 -8.20
N ARG A 55 -1.27 4.76 -6.96
CA ARG A 55 0.03 4.22 -6.53
C ARG A 55 -0.08 2.80 -5.98
N LEU A 56 -1.30 2.40 -5.61
CA LEU A 56 -1.66 1.02 -5.33
C LEU A 56 -2.66 0.56 -6.39
N GLU A 57 -2.40 -0.62 -6.94
CA GLU A 57 -3.38 -1.32 -7.77
C GLU A 57 -4.02 -2.45 -6.97
N ARG A 58 -5.32 -2.67 -7.19
CA ARG A 58 -6.05 -3.80 -6.62
C ARG A 58 -5.95 -4.96 -7.59
N LEU A 59 -5.63 -6.15 -7.07
CA LEU A 59 -5.57 -7.37 -7.84
C LEU A 59 -6.89 -8.13 -7.71
N ASP A 60 -7.45 -8.54 -8.84
CA ASP A 60 -8.54 -9.51 -8.87
C ASP A 60 -7.94 -10.91 -9.01
N ARG A 61 -7.95 -11.64 -7.90
CA ARG A 61 -7.43 -13.01 -7.81
C ARG A 61 -8.51 -13.89 -7.18
N ASP A 62 -8.84 -15.00 -7.85
CA ASP A 62 -9.89 -15.90 -7.39
C ASP A 62 -9.63 -16.36 -5.94
N GLY A 63 -10.61 -16.13 -5.06
CA GLY A 63 -10.57 -16.54 -3.66
C GLY A 63 -9.91 -15.57 -2.68
N ALA A 64 -9.30 -14.46 -3.12
CA ALA A 64 -8.65 -13.48 -2.24
C ALA A 64 -9.12 -12.04 -2.53
N PRO A 65 -10.25 -11.59 -1.93
CA PRO A 65 -10.70 -10.22 -2.09
C PRO A 65 -9.72 -9.24 -1.43
N ASN A 66 -9.56 -8.05 -2.02
CA ASN A 66 -8.77 -6.93 -1.47
C ASN A 66 -7.26 -7.17 -1.41
N LEU A 67 -6.69 -7.81 -2.43
CA LEU A 67 -5.25 -7.82 -2.65
C LEU A 67 -4.80 -6.53 -3.33
N TYR A 68 -3.64 -6.02 -2.92
CA TYR A 68 -3.02 -4.81 -3.44
C TYR A 68 -1.54 -5.04 -3.69
N ARG A 69 -1.00 -4.33 -4.69
CA ARG A 69 0.44 -4.18 -4.91
C ARG A 69 0.79 -2.74 -5.25
N LEU A 70 2.07 -2.41 -5.20
CA LEU A 70 2.57 -1.14 -5.75
C LEU A 70 2.34 -1.13 -7.26
N SER A 71 1.70 -0.08 -7.75
CA SER A 71 1.45 0.10 -9.18
C SER A 71 2.74 0.46 -9.94
N GLU A 72 2.78 0.20 -11.25
CA GLU A 72 3.85 0.71 -12.13
C GLU A 72 4.06 2.22 -12.01
N LYS A 73 2.97 2.98 -11.82
CA LYS A 73 3.02 4.43 -11.65
C LYS A 73 3.90 4.81 -10.47
N TRP A 74 3.77 4.10 -9.35
CA TRP A 74 4.60 4.34 -8.18
C TRP A 74 6.08 4.12 -8.51
N PHE A 75 6.43 3.01 -9.16
CA PHE A 75 7.82 2.73 -9.55
C PHE A 75 8.40 3.82 -10.48
N ARG A 76 7.63 4.26 -11.49
CA ARG A 76 8.03 5.34 -12.39
C ARG A 76 8.27 6.66 -11.66
N GLU A 77 7.42 7.01 -10.69
CA GLU A 77 7.59 8.21 -9.86
C GLU A 77 8.83 8.14 -8.95
N GLN A 78 9.29 6.93 -8.62
CA GLN A 78 10.55 6.72 -7.87
C GLN A 78 11.78 6.63 -8.78
N GLY A 79 11.62 6.67 -10.11
CA GLY A 79 12.72 6.40 -11.05
C GLY A 79 13.24 4.96 -10.98
N LEU A 80 12.39 4.02 -10.57
CA LEU A 80 12.71 2.59 -10.45
C LEU A 80 12.23 1.81 -11.69
N PRO A 81 12.93 0.73 -12.09
CA PRO A 81 12.45 -0.18 -13.12
C PRO A 81 11.18 -0.92 -12.67
N VAL A 82 10.38 -1.38 -13.65
CA VAL A 82 9.06 -2.03 -13.46
C VAL A 82 9.13 -3.54 -13.73
N ASP A 83 10.34 -4.09 -13.87
CA ASP A 83 10.60 -5.47 -14.30
C ASP A 83 10.16 -6.54 -13.30
#